data_AF-F3GPG0-F1
#
_entry.id   AF-F3GPG0-F1
#
_cell.length_a   1.000
_cell.length_b   1.000
_cell.length_c   1.000
_cell.angle_alpha   90.00
_cell.angle_beta   90.00
_cell.angle_gamma   90.00
#
_symmetry.space_group_name_H-M   'P 1'
#
loop_
_entity.id
_entity.type
_entity.pdbx_description
1 polymer ?
#
loop_
_entity_poly.entity_id
_entity_poly.type
_entity_poly.pdbx_seq_one_letter_code
_entity_poly.pdbx_strand_id
1 'polypeptide(L)' 'EVEYQDKKSSTIDVAFPIADEAKLAAAFGVPSLGKPASIVIWTTTPWTIPANQALNVHPEFEYALVDV' A
#
# COMPACT_ATOMS: atom_id res chain seq x y z
N GLU A 1 -29.55 -2.91 18.39
CA GLU A 1 -28.55 -3.99 18.44
C GLU A 1 -27.99 -4.18 17.03
N VAL A 2 -26.70 -4.52 16.89
CA VAL A 2 -26.08 -4.81 15.59
C VAL A 2 -25.84 -6.31 15.53
N GLU A 3 -26.50 -6.99 14.59
CA GLU A 3 -26.31 -8.41 14.36
C GLU A 3 -25.29 -8.65 13.24
N TYR A 4 -24.39 -9.61 13.44
CA TYR A 4 -23.40 -10.01 12.44
C TYR A 4 -23.99 -11.08 11.53
N GLN A 5 -23.77 -10.94 10.22
CA GLN A 5 -24.16 -11.91 9.21
C GLN A 5 -23.07 -12.07 8.17
N ASP A 6 -22.96 -13.26 7.61
CA ASP A 6 -22.05 -13.53 6.52
C ASP A 6 -22.47 -12.76 5.27
N LYS A 7 -21.51 -12.03 4.70
CA LYS A 7 -21.67 -11.28 3.46
C LYS A 7 -20.46 -11.49 2.59
N LYS A 8 -20.70 -11.60 1.28
CA LYS A 8 -19.65 -11.50 0.27
C LYS A 8 -19.28 -10.03 0.05
N SER A 9 -18.02 -9.69 0.27
CA SER A 9 -17.46 -8.36 0.02
C SER A 9 -16.53 -8.39 -1.18
N SER A 10 -16.59 -7.35 -2.01
CA SER A 10 -15.60 -7.16 -3.07
C SER A 10 -14.27 -6.75 -2.44
N THR A 11 -13.19 -7.30 -2.98
CA THR A 11 -11.82 -6.93 -2.59
C THR A 11 -11.10 -6.35 -3.78
N ILE A 12 -10.17 -5.44 -3.52
CA ILE A 12 -9.27 -4.91 -4.55
C ILE A 12 -7.85 -4.80 -4.00
N ASP A 13 -6.89 -4.91 -4.91
CA ASP A 13 -5.51 -4.51 -4.72
C ASP A 13 -5.30 -3.15 -5.39
N VAL A 14 -4.59 -2.25 -4.72
CA VAL A 14 -4.34 -0.88 -5.20
C VAL A 14 -2.87 -0.56 -5.08
N ALA A 15 -2.28 -0.08 -6.17
CA ALA A 15 -0.92 0.44 -6.21
C ALA A 15 -0.95 1.98 -6.14
N PHE A 16 -0.29 2.54 -5.13
CA PHE A 16 -0.10 3.98 -4.98
C PHE A 16 1.30 4.36 -5.44
N PRO A 17 1.44 5.20 -6.48
CA PRO A 17 2.74 5.68 -6.93
C PRO A 17 3.48 6.41 -5.83
N ILE A 18 4.77 6.13 -5.69
CA ILE A 18 5.62 6.83 -4.73
C ILE A 18 5.95 8.22 -5.25
N ALA A 19 5.63 9.25 -4.46
CA ALA A 19 5.88 10.65 -4.84
C ALA A 19 7.35 11.07 -4.66
N ASP A 20 8.04 10.48 -3.67
CA ASP A 20 9.43 10.80 -3.34
C ASP A 20 10.30 9.56 -3.49
N GLU A 21 10.76 9.33 -4.71
CA GLU A 21 11.58 8.18 -5.08
C GLU A 21 12.94 8.16 -4.37
N ALA A 22 13.52 9.34 -4.11
CA ALA A 22 14.81 9.46 -3.43
C ALA A 22 14.72 9.01 -1.97
N LYS A 23 13.64 9.39 -1.25
CA LYS A 23 13.40 8.89 0.12
C LYS A 23 13.17 7.39 0.15
N LEU A 24 12.45 6.84 -0.82
CA LEU A 24 12.25 5.38 -0.91
C LEU A 24 13.59 4.67 -1.13
N ALA A 25 14.39 5.14 -2.09
CA ALA A 25 15.70 4.57 -2.37
C ALA A 25 16.60 4.59 -1.11
N ALA A 26 16.63 5.71 -0.39
CA ALA A 26 17.37 5.81 0.87
C ALA A 26 16.85 4.84 1.95
N ALA A 27 15.52 4.70 2.09
CA ALA A 27 14.91 3.78 3.05
C ALA A 27 15.28 2.31 2.80
N PHE A 28 15.48 1.93 1.53
CA PHE A 28 15.90 0.59 1.12
C PHE A 28 17.42 0.45 0.92
N GLY A 29 18.20 1.50 1.19
CA GLY A 29 19.67 1.47 1.07
C GLY A 29 20.18 1.32 -0.37
N VAL A 30 19.41 1.73 -1.37
CA VAL A 30 19.79 1.69 -2.79
C VAL A 30 20.12 3.09 -3.32
N PRO A 31 21.05 3.24 -4.29
CA PRO A 31 21.48 4.55 -4.76
C PRO A 31 20.39 5.33 -5.50
N SER A 32 19.53 4.62 -6.23
CA SER A 32 18.38 5.19 -6.96
C SER A 32 17.40 4.07 -7.30
N LEU A 33 16.16 4.44 -7.61
CA LEU A 33 15.22 3.51 -8.22
C LEU A 33 15.57 3.35 -9.72
N GLY A 34 15.49 2.13 -10.24
CA GLY A 34 15.68 1.87 -11.68
C GLY A 34 14.41 2.07 -12.51
N LYS A 35 13.26 2.18 -11.85
CA LYS A 35 11.92 2.35 -12.42
C LYS A 35 10.98 2.99 -11.39
N PRO A 36 9.85 3.60 -11.81
CA PRO A 36 8.83 4.07 -10.89
C PRO A 36 8.38 2.96 -9.94
N ALA A 37 8.27 3.27 -8.65
CA ALA A 37 7.81 2.33 -7.63
C ALA A 37 6.42 2.69 -7.13
N SER A 38 5.72 1.70 -6.59
CA SER A 38 4.43 1.88 -5.93
C SER A 38 4.38 1.05 -4.66
N ILE A 39 3.66 1.55 -3.65
CA ILE A 39 3.28 0.76 -2.49
C ILE A 39 1.91 0.12 -2.76
N VAL A 40 1.77 -1.16 -2.45
CA VAL A 40 0.56 -1.94 -2.73
C VAL A 40 -0.20 -2.19 -1.43
N ILE A 41 -1.52 -2.02 -1.48
CA ILE A 41 -2.43 -2.42 -0.39
C ILE A 41 -3.54 -3.31 -0.93
N TRP A 42 -4.12 -4.09 -0.02
CA TRP A 42 -5.35 -4.84 -0.24
C TRP A 42 -6.46 -4.31 0.67
N THR A 43 -7.68 -4.24 0.17
CA THR A 43 -8.85 -3.84 0.99
C THR A 43 -10.14 -4.54 0.57
N THR A 44 -10.99 -4.85 1.56
CA THR A 44 -12.38 -5.32 1.40
C THR A 44 -13.38 -4.16 1.32
N THR A 45 -12.92 -2.92 1.43
CA THR A 45 -13.77 -1.72 1.39
C THR A 45 -13.37 -0.78 0.24
N PRO A 46 -13.53 -1.17 -1.04
CA PRO A 46 -13.12 -0.35 -2.19
C PRO A 46 -13.65 1.09 -2.16
N TRP A 47 -14.86 1.30 -1.62
CA TRP A 47 -15.50 2.61 -1.54
C TRP A 47 -14.77 3.61 -0.63
N THR A 48 -13.82 3.17 0.20
CA THR A 48 -13.02 4.07 1.05
C THR A 48 -11.80 4.65 0.33
N ILE A 49 -11.41 4.10 -0.83
CA ILE A 49 -10.22 4.54 -1.58
C ILE A 49 -10.27 6.03 -1.98
N PRO A 50 -11.39 6.58 -2.51
CA PRO A 50 -11.43 7.99 -2.91
C PRO A 50 -11.17 8.99 -1.78
N ALA A 51 -11.38 8.59 -0.53
CA ALA A 51 -11.16 9.43 0.65
C ALA A 51 -9.87 9.07 1.42
N ASN A 52 -9.01 8.22 0.86
CA ASN A 52 -7.74 7.86 1.51
C ASN A 52 -6.80 9.09 1.59
N GLN A 53 -6.19 9.30 2.76
CA GLN A 53 -5.27 10.41 3.01
C GLN A 53 -3.82 9.95 3.24
N ALA A 54 -3.63 8.73 3.73
CA ALA A 54 -2.33 8.19 4.07
C ALA A 54 -2.34 6.66 4.02
N LEU A 55 -1.14 6.11 3.88
CA LEU A 55 -0.85 4.70 4.08
C LEU A 55 0.07 4.59 5.29
N ASN A 56 -0.32 3.75 6.25
CA ASN A 56 0.45 3.51 7.45
C ASN A 56 1.20 2.18 7.30
N VAL A 57 2.47 2.19 7.69
CA VAL A 57 3.32 1.00 7.74
C VAL A 57 3.63 0.69 9.20
N HIS A 58 3.58 -0.60 9.56
CA HIS A 58 4.01 -1.04 10.88
C HIS A 58 5.54 -1.00 10.97
N PRO A 59 6.14 -0.36 12.00
CA PRO A 59 7.59 -0.14 12.07
C PRO A 59 8.40 -1.41 12.33
N GLU A 60 7.78 -2.46 12.87
CA GLU A 60 8.47 -3.72 13.21
C GLU A 60 8.40 -4.77 12.09
N PHE A 61 7.75 -4.47 10.96
CA PHE A 61 7.68 -5.40 9.85
C PHE A 61 8.81 -5.14 8.85
N GLU A 62 9.33 -6.23 8.29
CA GLU A 62 10.26 -6.17 7.16
C GLU A 62 9.47 -5.98 5.87
N TYR A 63 9.86 -4.97 5.09
CA TYR A 63 9.28 -4.68 3.78
C TYR A 63 10.31 -4.97 2.69
N ALA A 64 9.83 -5.33 1.51
CA ALA A 64 10.66 -5.61 0.36
C ALA A 64 10.38 -4.63 -0.78
N LEU A 65 11.44 -4.10 -1.38
CA LEU A 65 11.39 -3.45 -2.68
C LEU A 65 11.63 -4.54 -3.75
N VAL A 66 10.60 -4.82 -4.55
CA VAL A 66 10.61 -5.93 -5.52
C VAL A 66 10.52 -5.43 -6.95
N ASP A 67 11.24 -6.13 -7.82
CA ASP A 67 11.16 -6.01 -9.28
C ASP A 67 10.53 -7.30 -9.84
N VAL A 68 9.64 -7.17 -10.82
CA VAL A 68 8.82 -8.25 -11.39
C VAL A 68 8.89 -8.17 -12.90
#